data_AF-A0A955TBR7-F1
#
_entry.id   AF-A0A955TBR7-F1
#
_cell.length_a   1.000
_cell.length_b   1.000
_cell.length_c   1.000
_cell.angle_alpha   90.00
_cell.angle_beta   90.00
_cell.angle_gamma   90.00
#
_symmetry.space_group_name_H-M   'P 1'
#
loop_
_entity.id
_entity.type
_entity.pdbx_description
1 polymer ?
#
loop_
_entity_poly.entity_id
_entity_poly.type
_entity_poly.pdbx_seq_one_letter_code
_entity_poly.pdbx_strand_id
1 'polypeptide(L)'
;PAEHQLAYYGNQRRIKGKRGKALQRRRSELTERTFAHICETGGARRTWLQGLENVNKRYLIHVAARNLGLVMRQAIGVGTPRSLQKEGIRPFCADLTLRVVINSLTRKWIPEFPLAFRFGNVFASRTRFQISAVAW
;
A
#
# COMPACT_ATOMS: atom_id res chain seq x y z
N PRO A 1 39.86 10.61 16.95
CA PRO A 1 40.00 9.64 18.08
C PRO A 1 39.88 8.19 17.61
N ALA A 2 40.74 7.29 18.12
CA ALA A 2 40.86 5.89 17.66
C ALA A 2 39.57 5.05 17.83
N GLU A 3 38.73 5.39 18.81
CA GLU A 3 37.45 4.72 19.08
C GLU A 3 36.45 4.82 17.91
N HIS A 4 36.42 5.95 17.21
CA HIS A 4 35.54 6.13 16.04
C HIS A 4 35.97 5.27 14.85
N GLN A 5 37.26 4.94 14.73
CA GLN A 5 37.77 4.12 13.64
C GLN A 5 37.27 2.68 13.76
N LEU A 6 37.30 2.10 14.97
CA LEU A 6 36.77 0.75 15.22
C LEU A 6 35.26 0.66 14.94
N ALA A 7 34.49 1.65 15.41
CA ALA A 7 33.06 1.73 15.13
C ALA A 7 32.77 1.86 13.62
N TYR A 8 33.55 2.68 12.91
CA TYR A 8 33.45 2.84 11.46
C TYR A 8 33.70 1.53 10.70
N TYR A 9 34.82 0.85 10.98
CA TYR A 9 35.14 -0.43 10.32
C TYR A 9 34.14 -1.53 10.69
N GLY A 10 33.62 -1.53 11.93
CA GLY A 10 32.53 -2.42 12.34
C GLY A 10 31.22 -2.17 11.58
N ASN A 11 30.84 -0.91 11.40
CA ASN A 11 29.68 -0.53 10.58
C ASN A 11 29.86 -0.93 9.11
N GLN A 12 31.05 -0.69 8.55
CA GLN A 12 31.40 -1.10 7.17
C GLN A 12 31.24 -2.61 6.98
N ARG A 13 31.76 -3.43 7.90
CA ARG A 13 31.57 -4.89 7.87
C ARG A 13 30.08 -5.28 7.89
N ARG A 14 29.28 -4.67 8.78
CA ARG A 14 27.83 -4.93 8.87
C ARG A 14 27.06 -4.52 7.61
N ILE A 15 27.39 -3.37 7.03
CA ILE A 15 26.76 -2.85 5.80
C ILE A 15 27.11 -3.71 4.58
N LYS A 16 28.36 -4.18 4.48
CA LYS A 16 28.82 -5.01 3.36
C LYS A 16 28.36 -6.47 3.47
N GLY A 17 28.07 -6.96 4.67
CA GLY A 17 27.57 -8.32 4.88
C GLY A 17 26.20 -8.60 4.25
N LYS A 18 25.92 -9.89 3.97
CA LYS A 18 24.67 -10.35 3.35
C LYS A 18 23.41 -9.86 4.07
N ARG A 19 23.40 -9.94 5.41
CA ARG A 19 22.30 -9.45 6.27
C ARG A 19 22.08 -7.94 6.12
N GLY A 20 23.14 -7.13 6.16
CA GLY A 20 23.05 -5.68 6.01
C GLY A 20 22.48 -5.28 4.65
N LYS A 21 22.95 -5.92 3.58
CA LYS A 21 22.42 -5.73 2.22
C LYS A 21 20.95 -6.16 2.09
N ALA A 22 20.55 -7.25 2.72
CA ALA A 22 19.14 -7.68 2.72
C ALA A 22 18.24 -6.66 3.44
N LEU A 23 18.67 -6.13 4.59
CA LEU A 23 17.93 -5.09 5.32
C LEU A 23 17.85 -3.78 4.54
N GLN A 24 18.94 -3.37 3.89
CA GLN A 24 18.95 -2.19 3.03
C GLN A 24 17.96 -2.34 1.87
N ARG A 25 17.95 -3.49 1.18
CA ARG A 25 16.98 -3.77 0.11
C ARG A 25 15.54 -3.70 0.61
N ARG A 26 15.22 -4.36 1.73
CA ARG A 26 13.87 -4.28 2.32
C ARG A 26 13.46 -2.85 2.67
N ARG A 27 14.38 -2.06 3.23
CA ARG A 27 14.10 -0.66 3.57
C ARG A 27 13.78 0.16 2.31
N SER A 28 14.57 0.00 1.25
CA SER A 28 14.32 0.65 -0.03
C SER A 28 13.00 0.21 -0.63
N GLU A 29 12.74 -1.10 -0.69
CA GLU A 29 11.52 -1.67 -1.26
C GLU A 29 10.25 -1.18 -0.56
N LEU A 30 10.21 -1.22 0.78
CA LEU A 30 9.05 -0.76 1.55
C LEU A 30 8.79 0.74 1.32
N THR A 31 9.86 1.54 1.22
CA THR A 31 9.74 2.97 0.93
C THR A 31 9.24 3.17 -0.50
N GLU A 32 9.91 2.60 -1.50
CA GLU A 32 9.58 2.78 -2.91
C GLU A 32 8.17 2.28 -3.25
N ARG A 33 7.73 1.15 -2.68
CA ARG A 33 6.41 0.58 -2.94
C ARG A 33 5.27 1.47 -2.45
N THR A 34 5.43 2.13 -1.31
CA THR A 34 4.41 3.05 -0.79
C THR A 34 4.35 4.34 -1.62
N PHE A 35 5.49 4.81 -2.13
CA PHE A 35 5.57 5.99 -2.99
C PHE A 35 5.29 5.72 -4.46
N ALA A 36 5.30 4.47 -4.93
CA ALA A 36 5.11 4.11 -6.34
C ALA A 36 3.86 4.79 -6.92
N HIS A 37 2.74 4.72 -6.20
CA HIS A 37 1.49 5.27 -6.70
C HIS A 37 1.47 6.80 -6.79
N ILE A 38 2.26 7.49 -5.97
CA ILE A 38 2.33 8.96 -5.89
C ILE A 38 3.38 9.50 -6.87
N CYS A 39 4.54 8.85 -6.96
CA CYS A 39 5.66 9.29 -7.78
C CYS A 39 5.58 8.82 -9.23
N GLU A 40 5.05 7.62 -9.50
CA GLU A 40 4.94 7.07 -10.85
C GLU A 40 3.61 7.49 -11.48
N THR A 41 2.50 6.95 -10.99
CA THR A 41 1.17 7.27 -11.54
C THR A 41 0.72 8.70 -11.20
N GLY A 42 1.05 9.18 -10.00
CA GLY A 42 0.61 10.48 -9.50
C GLY A 42 1.48 11.66 -9.93
N GLY A 43 2.60 11.43 -10.63
CA GLY A 43 3.46 12.50 -11.18
C GLY A 43 4.14 13.39 -10.13
N ALA A 44 4.20 13.00 -8.86
CA ALA A 44 4.77 13.84 -7.79
C ALA A 44 6.29 14.00 -7.84
N ARG A 45 6.99 13.22 -8.69
CA ARG A 45 8.45 13.20 -8.77
C ARG A 45 9.05 14.53 -9.24
N ARG A 46 8.31 15.32 -10.01
CA ARG A 46 8.74 16.63 -10.51
C ARG A 46 7.95 17.74 -9.86
N THR A 47 8.65 18.74 -9.31
CA THR A 47 8.04 19.89 -8.66
C THR A 47 8.83 21.15 -8.98
N TRP A 48 8.14 22.24 -9.26
CA TRP A 48 8.73 23.58 -9.38
C TRP A 48 8.79 24.33 -8.04
N LEU A 49 8.34 23.68 -6.96
CA LEU A 49 8.40 24.24 -5.61
C LEU A 49 9.84 24.27 -5.15
N GLN A 50 10.25 25.39 -4.57
CA GLN A 50 11.57 25.58 -3.99
C GLN A 50 11.50 25.45 -2.47
N GLY A 51 12.56 24.89 -1.89
CA GLY A 51 12.67 24.65 -0.46
C GLY A 51 12.07 23.32 -0.01
N LEU A 52 12.75 22.66 0.93
CA LEU A 52 12.37 21.34 1.44
C LEU A 52 11.00 21.35 2.11
N GLU A 53 10.67 22.43 2.81
CA GLU A 53 9.40 22.57 3.53
C GLU A 53 8.19 22.57 2.59
N ASN A 54 8.26 23.34 1.49
CA ASN A 54 7.19 23.43 0.50
C ASN A 54 6.98 22.11 -0.25
N VAL A 55 8.08 21.44 -0.60
CA VAL A 55 8.03 20.11 -1.21
C VAL A 55 7.40 19.10 -0.23
N ASN A 56 7.78 19.14 1.05
CA ASN A 56 7.23 18.23 2.06
C ASN A 56 5.73 18.42 2.24
N LYS A 57 5.24 19.67 2.33
CA LYS A 57 3.80 19.98 2.39
C LYS A 57 3.05 19.38 1.21
N ARG A 58 3.58 19.52 -0.01
CA ARG A 58 2.99 18.92 -1.23
C ARG A 58 2.91 17.40 -1.13
N TYR A 59 4.00 16.73 -0.72
CA TYR A 59 4.01 15.27 -0.57
C TYR A 59 3.01 14.79 0.47
N LEU A 60 2.94 15.44 1.64
CA LEU A 60 1.99 15.09 2.70
C LEU A 60 0.54 15.15 2.22
N ILE A 61 0.17 16.21 1.50
CA ILE A 61 -1.19 16.36 0.96
C ILE A 61 -1.50 15.25 -0.05
N HIS A 62 -0.58 14.92 -0.96
CA HIS A 62 -0.79 13.85 -1.95
C HIS A 62 -0.89 12.46 -1.29
N VAL A 63 -0.04 12.16 -0.31
CA VAL A 63 -0.10 10.91 0.46
C VAL A 63 -1.42 10.82 1.21
N ALA A 64 -1.82 11.89 1.91
CA ALA A 64 -3.07 11.93 2.65
C ALA A 64 -4.29 11.73 1.73
N ALA A 65 -4.33 12.41 0.58
CA ALA A 65 -5.39 12.25 -0.39
C ALA A 65 -5.46 10.81 -0.94
N ARG A 66 -4.31 10.18 -1.21
CA ARG A 66 -4.28 8.79 -1.68
C ARG A 66 -4.75 7.80 -0.62
N ASN A 67 -4.28 7.97 0.61
CA ASN A 67 -4.68 7.12 1.74
C ASN A 67 -6.17 7.29 2.05
N LEU A 68 -6.68 8.52 2.01
CA LEU A 68 -8.09 8.80 2.17
C LEU A 68 -8.92 8.13 1.07
N GLY A 69 -8.48 8.18 -0.19
CA GLY A 69 -9.16 7.46 -1.28
C GLY A 69 -9.21 5.93 -1.09
N LEU A 70 -8.20 5.33 -0.45
CA LEU A 70 -8.21 3.91 -0.08
C LEU A 70 -9.19 3.62 1.06
N VAL A 71 -9.17 4.45 2.11
CA VAL A 71 -10.11 4.33 3.24
C VAL A 71 -11.55 4.53 2.76
N MET A 72 -11.81 5.53 1.94
CA MET A 72 -13.12 5.78 1.34
C MET A 72 -13.53 4.62 0.42
N ARG A 73 -12.62 4.06 -0.39
CA ARG A 73 -12.93 2.86 -1.18
C ARG A 73 -13.32 1.69 -0.29
N GLN A 74 -12.65 1.49 0.84
CA GLN A 74 -12.97 0.38 1.75
C GLN A 74 -14.31 0.60 2.48
N ALA A 75 -14.53 1.81 3.01
CA ALA A 75 -15.71 2.11 3.80
C ALA A 75 -16.98 2.32 2.96
N ILE A 76 -16.82 2.96 1.81
CA ILE A 76 -17.91 3.52 1.00
C ILE A 76 -17.93 2.86 -0.40
N GLY A 77 -16.90 2.13 -0.81
CA GLY A 77 -16.76 1.54 -2.16
C GLY A 77 -16.29 2.52 -3.22
N VAL A 78 -16.47 3.82 -2.99
CA VAL A 78 -16.04 4.86 -3.93
C VAL A 78 -14.78 5.54 -3.42
N GLY A 79 -13.69 5.35 -4.15
CA GLY A 79 -12.37 5.86 -3.78
C GLY A 79 -12.01 7.23 -4.36
N THR A 80 -12.81 7.80 -5.27
CA THR A 80 -12.52 9.13 -5.82
C THR A 80 -13.79 9.97 -6.05
N PRO A 81 -13.76 11.29 -5.79
CA PRO A 81 -14.91 12.16 -6.01
C PRO A 81 -15.30 12.25 -7.50
N ARG A 82 -14.37 11.98 -8.43
CA ARG A 82 -14.67 11.93 -9.87
C ARG A 82 -15.51 10.72 -10.28
N SER A 83 -15.34 9.58 -9.60
CA SER A 83 -16.22 8.42 -9.79
C SER A 83 -17.65 8.74 -9.35
N LEU A 84 -17.83 9.52 -8.27
CA LEU A 84 -19.15 9.98 -7.80
C LEU A 84 -19.86 10.89 -8.82
N GLN A 85 -19.09 11.71 -9.54
CA GLN A 85 -19.64 12.59 -10.57
C GLN A 85 -20.17 11.79 -11.78
N LYS A 86 -19.54 10.66 -12.13
CA LYS A 86 -19.98 9.82 -13.26
C LYS A 86 -21.25 9.02 -12.96
N GLU A 87 -21.43 8.57 -11.73
CA GLU A 87 -22.60 7.76 -11.35
C GLU A 87 -23.79 8.60 -10.87
N GLY A 88 -23.59 9.89 -10.61
CA GLY A 88 -24.62 10.76 -10.06
C GLY A 88 -24.79 10.53 -8.55
N ILE A 89 -25.11 11.61 -7.83
CA ILE A 89 -25.20 11.61 -6.36
C ILE A 89 -26.32 10.67 -5.84
N ARG A 90 -27.34 10.42 -6.66
CA ARG A 90 -28.56 9.68 -6.29
C ARG A 90 -28.37 8.16 -6.13
N PRO A 91 -27.82 7.41 -7.09
CA PRO A 91 -27.56 5.97 -6.88
C PRO A 91 -26.45 5.72 -5.87
N PHE A 92 -25.52 6.66 -5.67
CA PHE A 92 -24.45 6.54 -4.68
C PHE A 92 -24.96 6.54 -3.23
N CYS A 93 -25.90 7.43 -2.88
CA CYS A 93 -26.50 7.43 -1.54
C CYS A 93 -27.33 6.18 -1.27
N ALA A 94 -28.01 5.65 -2.30
CA ALA A 94 -28.79 4.42 -2.21
C ALA A 94 -27.89 3.17 -2.08
N ASP A 95 -26.82 3.04 -2.88
CA ASP A 95 -25.84 1.94 -2.77
C ASP A 95 -25.11 1.96 -1.42
N LEU A 96 -24.72 3.15 -0.95
CA LEU A 96 -24.01 3.30 0.31
C LEU A 96 -24.90 2.96 1.51
N THR A 97 -26.15 3.41 1.53
CA THR A 97 -27.11 3.05 2.58
C THR A 97 -27.42 1.56 2.55
N LEU A 98 -27.63 0.97 1.37
CA LEU A 98 -27.86 -0.47 1.23
C LEU A 98 -26.65 -1.28 1.72
N ARG A 99 -25.42 -0.92 1.35
CA ARG A 99 -24.20 -1.62 1.78
C ARG A 99 -23.92 -1.45 3.27
N VAL A 100 -24.18 -0.28 3.86
CA VAL A 100 -24.04 -0.07 5.31
C VAL A 100 -25.11 -0.85 6.08
N VAL A 101 -26.34 -0.90 5.57
CA VAL A 101 -27.44 -1.72 6.13
C VAL A 101 -27.10 -3.20 6.01
N ILE A 102 -26.62 -3.69 4.87
CA ILE A 102 -26.20 -5.09 4.69
C ILE A 102 -25.02 -5.44 5.61
N ASN A 103 -23.98 -4.58 5.70
CA ASN A 103 -22.84 -4.82 6.61
C ASN A 103 -23.22 -4.76 8.09
N SER A 104 -24.17 -3.91 8.46
CA SER A 104 -24.66 -3.85 9.84
C SER A 104 -25.56 -5.03 10.17
N LEU A 105 -26.36 -5.52 9.22
CA LEU A 105 -27.15 -6.75 9.35
C LEU A 105 -26.25 -8.00 9.43
N THR A 106 -25.23 -8.13 8.59
CA THR A 106 -24.28 -9.28 8.66
C THR A 106 -23.44 -9.28 9.92
N ARG A 107 -23.06 -8.11 10.46
CA ARG A 107 -22.37 -7.99 11.76
C ARG A 107 -23.27 -8.26 12.96
N LYS A 108 -24.58 -8.02 12.86
CA LYS A 108 -25.54 -8.22 13.96
C LYS A 108 -26.12 -9.64 13.98
N TRP A 109 -26.07 -10.36 12.86
CA TRP A 109 -26.69 -11.69 12.70
C TRP A 109 -25.73 -12.87 12.72
N ILE A 110 -24.41 -12.65 12.77
CA ILE A 110 -23.43 -13.74 12.92
C ILE A 110 -22.79 -13.63 14.30
N PRO A 111 -23.36 -14.29 15.34
CA PRO A 111 -22.62 -14.49 16.57
C PRO A 111 -21.52 -15.51 16.25
N GLU A 112 -20.27 -15.12 16.48
CA GLU A 112 -19.07 -15.94 16.32
C GLU A 112 -18.55 -16.15 14.88
N PHE A 113 -17.84 -15.14 14.35
CA PHE A 113 -16.71 -15.41 13.47
C PHE A 113 -15.42 -15.48 14.32
N PRO A 114 -14.77 -16.65 14.46
CA PRO A 114 -13.54 -16.77 15.22
C PRO A 114 -12.42 -15.94 14.58
N LEU A 115 -11.62 -15.30 15.45
CA LEU A 115 -10.40 -14.53 15.19
C LEU A 115 -9.25 -15.37 14.57
N ALA A 116 -9.54 -16.18 13.55
CA ALA A 116 -8.58 -17.05 12.88
C ALA A 116 -8.44 -16.71 11.39
N PHE A 117 -8.37 -15.43 11.00
CA PHE A 117 -7.79 -15.05 9.72
C PHE A 117 -6.26 -14.94 9.88
N ARG A 118 -5.64 -16.12 9.93
CA ARG A 118 -4.20 -16.34 9.83
C ARG A 118 -3.73 -15.67 8.53
N PHE A 119 -2.95 -14.59 8.61
CA PHE A 119 -2.18 -14.09 7.47
C PHE A 119 -1.19 -15.18 7.05
N GLY A 120 -1.65 -16.05 6.15
CA GLY A 120 -0.83 -17.07 5.49
C GLY A 120 0.04 -16.41 4.44
N ASN A 121 1.35 -16.48 4.66
CA ASN A 121 2.42 -16.12 3.74
C ASN A 121 2.09 -16.49 2.28
N VAL A 122 2.02 -15.50 1.39
CA VAL A 122 2.24 -15.71 -0.05
C VAL A 122 3.69 -15.34 -0.34
N PHE A 123 4.58 -16.27 -0.02
CA PHE A 123 5.91 -16.37 -0.62
C PHE A 123 6.22 -17.85 -0.85
N ALA A 124 6.77 -18.15 -2.02
CA ALA A 124 7.06 -19.47 -2.61
C ALA A 124 5.82 -20.16 -3.23
N SER A 125 5.82 -20.61 -4.48
CA SER A 125 6.94 -21.05 -5.31
C SER A 125 6.54 -21.05 -6.79
N ARG A 126 7.55 -20.84 -7.65
CA ARG A 126 7.56 -21.40 -9.00
C ARG A 126 7.24 -22.89 -8.91
N THR A 127 6.25 -23.36 -9.65
CA THR A 127 6.32 -24.68 -10.29
C THR A 127 5.50 -24.65 -11.58
N ARG A 128 6.25 -24.69 -12.67
CA ARG A 128 5.89 -25.12 -14.01
C ARG A 128 5.08 -26.42 -13.93
N PHE A 129 3.88 -26.44 -14.49
CA PHE A 129 3.25 -27.66 -14.97
C PHE A 129 2.62 -27.40 -16.34
N GLN A 130 3.16 -28.12 -17.33
CA GLN A 130 2.59 -28.33 -18.65
C GLN A 130 1.17 -28.86 -18.52
N ILE A 131 0.24 -28.30 -19.28
CA ILE A 131 -1.01 -28.97 -19.62
C ILE A 131 -0.85 -29.46 -21.06
N SER A 132 -0.58 -30.75 -21.16
CA SER A 132 -0.82 -31.56 -22.34
C SER A 132 -2.33 -31.57 -22.61
N ALA A 133 -2.74 -31.26 -23.84
CA ALA A 133 -4.06 -31.61 -24.34
C ALA A 133 -3.86 -32.28 -25.70
N VAL A 134 -4.01 -33.62 -25.68
CA VAL A 134 -4.25 -34.48 -26.83
C VAL A 134 -5.76 -34.55 -27.00
N ALA A 135 -6.28 -34.25 -28.19
CA ALA A 135 -7.53 -34.80 -28.70
C ALA A 135 -7.76 -34.32 -30.15
N TRP A 136 -7.53 -35.27 -31.08
CA TRP A 136 -8.02 -35.36 -32.47
C TRP A 136 -7.64 -34.26 -33.47
#